data_AF-A0A2N1TH31-F1
#
_entry.id   AF-A0A2N1TH31-F1
#
_cell.length_a   1.000
_cell.length_b   1.000
_cell.length_c   1.000
_cell.angle_alpha   90.00
_cell.angle_beta   90.00
_cell.angle_gamma   90.00
#
_symmetry.space_group_name_H-M   'P 1'
#
loop_
_entity.id
_entity.type
_entity.pdbx_description
1 polymer ?
#
loop_
_entity_poly.entity_id
_entity_poly.type
_entity_poly.pdbx_seq_one_letter_code
_entity_poly.pdbx_strand_id
1 'polypeptide(L)'
;MKLLFSLKRIIFIFAVLSFFLLSGCDDTTESLGDSWLKIGGEGYSLSKLDINYDGASSVVGVYKYYVTITSANLDVGAGTGSGEYILLTLFSSSTPDLPSGVYEFSAGAPESGKFKCDEDAEIYTDFIFPTPTYILYDITGGTISVNIDGTMYSISGDVTTTGGAATFSYTGIETGY
;
A
#
# COMPACT_ATOMS: atom_id res chain seq x y z
N MET A 1 29.31 38.16 -38.55
CA MET A 1 29.52 37.03 -37.62
C MET A 1 28.67 37.22 -36.36
N LYS A 2 27.34 37.07 -36.47
CA LYS A 2 26.41 37.22 -35.32
C LYS A 2 25.16 36.31 -35.39
N LEU A 3 25.06 35.44 -36.39
CA LEU A 3 23.89 34.57 -36.61
C LEU A 3 24.14 33.09 -36.22
N LEU A 4 25.39 32.66 -36.00
CA LEU A 4 25.70 31.26 -35.69
C LEU A 4 25.58 30.90 -34.18
N PHE A 5 25.46 31.88 -33.29
CA PHE A 5 25.41 31.64 -31.84
C PHE A 5 24.00 31.35 -31.29
N SER A 6 22.95 31.66 -32.06
CA SER A 6 21.56 31.49 -31.62
C SER A 6 21.00 30.08 -31.88
N LEU A 7 21.46 29.41 -32.96
CA LEU A 7 20.91 28.12 -33.38
C LEU A 7 21.30 26.96 -32.45
N LYS A 8 22.48 27.01 -31.81
CA LYS A 8 22.95 25.99 -30.86
C LYS A 8 22.18 26.00 -29.53
N ARG A 9 21.60 27.14 -29.12
CA ARG A 9 20.79 27.22 -27.90
C ARG A 9 19.36 26.73 -28.10
N ILE A 10 18.81 26.85 -29.32
CA ILE A 10 17.47 26.39 -29.66
C ILE A 10 17.41 24.85 -29.78
N ILE A 11 18.45 24.22 -30.34
CA ILE A 11 18.53 22.75 -30.45
C ILE A 11 18.67 22.10 -29.06
N PHE A 12 19.37 22.75 -28.13
CA PHE A 12 19.50 22.26 -26.75
C PHE A 12 18.17 22.32 -25.97
N ILE A 13 17.34 23.33 -26.23
CA ILE A 13 16.02 23.46 -25.59
C ILE A 13 15.05 22.41 -26.13
N PHE A 14 15.09 22.09 -27.43
CA PHE A 14 14.26 21.01 -27.99
C PHE A 14 14.68 19.61 -27.55
N ALA A 15 15.97 19.37 -27.30
CA ALA A 15 16.48 18.09 -26.79
C ALA A 15 16.12 17.85 -25.32
N VAL A 16 16.05 18.91 -24.49
CA VAL A 16 15.63 18.80 -23.09
C VAL A 16 14.09 18.73 -22.96
N LEU A 17 13.34 19.38 -23.86
CA LEU A 17 11.88 19.26 -23.89
C LEU A 17 11.38 17.91 -24.43
N SER A 18 12.16 17.22 -25.27
CA SER A 18 11.79 15.89 -25.78
C SER A 18 12.14 14.76 -24.82
N PHE A 19 13.01 14.99 -23.83
CA PHE A 19 13.27 14.02 -22.76
C PHE A 19 12.17 13.98 -21.69
N PHE A 20 11.35 15.04 -21.59
CA PHE A 20 10.17 15.08 -20.71
C PHE A 20 8.88 14.56 -21.38
N LEU A 21 8.92 14.17 -22.66
CA LEU A 21 7.76 13.62 -23.39
C LEU A 21 7.88 12.12 -23.70
N LEU A 22 8.92 11.46 -23.17
CA LEU A 22 9.17 10.02 -23.36
C LEU A 22 9.21 9.22 -22.06
N SER A 23 8.82 9.80 -20.91
CA SER A 23 8.32 8.97 -19.82
C SER A 23 6.97 8.42 -20.27
N GLY A 24 7.01 7.19 -20.80
CA GLY A 24 5.88 6.49 -21.36
C GLY A 24 4.62 6.72 -20.54
N CYS A 25 3.62 7.28 -21.21
CA CYS A 25 2.24 7.07 -20.83
C CYS A 25 2.01 5.57 -21.04
N ASP A 26 2.23 4.81 -19.98
CA ASP A 26 1.81 3.42 -19.89
C ASP A 26 0.28 3.43 -19.91
N ASP A 27 -0.27 3.08 -21.07
CA ASP A 27 -1.69 3.18 -21.43
C ASP A 27 -2.51 1.99 -20.89
N THR A 28 -2.15 1.50 -19.70
CA THR A 28 -2.81 0.37 -19.04
C THR A 28 -3.57 0.77 -17.78
N THR A 29 -3.62 2.06 -17.44
CA THR A 29 -4.47 2.52 -16.33
C THR A 29 -5.93 2.62 -16.78
N GLU A 30 -6.60 1.46 -16.84
CA GLU A 30 -7.95 1.38 -16.27
C GLU A 30 -7.93 2.23 -14.99
N SER A 31 -8.76 3.27 -14.92
CA SER A 31 -8.82 4.14 -13.75
C SER A 31 -9.20 3.27 -12.55
N LEU A 32 -8.22 2.82 -11.78
CA LEU A 32 -8.39 1.92 -10.62
C LEU A 32 -9.25 2.53 -9.49
N GLY A 33 -9.75 3.75 -9.68
CA GLY A 33 -10.49 4.51 -8.68
C GLY A 33 -9.55 5.08 -7.61
N ASP A 34 -10.13 5.50 -6.48
CA ASP A 34 -9.38 6.10 -5.36
C ASP A 34 -8.67 5.04 -4.49
N SER A 35 -9.08 3.76 -4.61
CA SER A 35 -8.61 2.64 -3.79
C SER A 35 -8.03 1.52 -4.67
N TRP A 36 -6.71 1.31 -4.58
CA TRP A 36 -5.95 0.47 -5.51
C TRP A 36 -4.66 -0.11 -4.90
N LEU A 37 -4.16 -1.18 -5.51
CA LEU A 37 -2.85 -1.80 -5.29
C LEU A 37 -2.10 -1.89 -6.61
N LYS A 38 -0.80 -1.60 -6.60
CA LYS A 38 0.11 -1.86 -7.72
C LYS A 38 1.30 -2.67 -7.24
N ILE A 39 1.58 -3.78 -7.90
CA ILE A 39 2.72 -4.65 -7.59
C ILE A 39 3.21 -5.32 -8.87
N GLY A 40 4.54 -5.32 -9.09
CA GLY A 40 5.12 -5.97 -10.28
C GLY A 40 4.69 -5.36 -11.62
N GLY A 41 4.14 -4.15 -11.64
CA GLY A 41 3.59 -3.50 -12.84
C GLY A 41 2.10 -3.75 -13.07
N GLU A 42 1.50 -4.69 -12.35
CA GLU A 42 0.06 -4.98 -12.39
C GLU A 42 -0.71 -4.11 -11.39
N GLY A 43 -1.96 -3.76 -11.73
CA GLY A 43 -2.84 -2.91 -10.93
C GLY A 43 -4.14 -3.62 -10.56
N TYR A 44 -4.54 -3.50 -9.30
CA TYR A 44 -5.70 -4.16 -8.72
C TYR A 44 -6.58 -3.15 -7.97
N SER A 45 -7.90 -3.33 -8.02
CA SER A 45 -8.87 -2.44 -7.38
C SER A 45 -9.25 -2.94 -5.99
N LEU A 46 -9.17 -2.07 -4.99
CA LEU A 46 -9.53 -2.37 -3.61
C LEU A 46 -10.83 -1.65 -3.23
N SER A 47 -11.58 -2.17 -2.26
CA SER A 47 -12.88 -1.57 -1.93
C SER A 47 -13.34 -1.70 -0.49
N LYS A 48 -12.78 -2.62 0.29
CA LYS A 48 -13.23 -2.89 1.66
C LYS A 48 -12.06 -2.78 2.63
N LEU A 49 -12.36 -2.30 3.83
CA LEU A 49 -11.40 -2.14 4.93
C LEU A 49 -11.99 -2.74 6.19
N ASP A 50 -11.19 -3.57 6.84
CA ASP A 50 -11.49 -4.17 8.12
C ASP A 50 -10.32 -3.92 9.08
N ILE A 51 -10.62 -3.56 10.33
CA ILE A 51 -9.62 -3.22 11.35
C ILE A 51 -9.96 -4.01 12.63
N ASN A 52 -9.12 -5.00 12.96
CA ASN A 52 -9.28 -5.79 14.18
C ASN A 52 -8.22 -5.42 15.20
N TYR A 53 -8.66 -5.05 16.39
CA TYR A 53 -7.77 -4.89 17.54
C TYR A 53 -7.51 -6.25 18.21
N ASP A 54 -6.25 -6.68 18.27
CA ASP A 54 -5.83 -8.00 18.79
C ASP A 54 -5.35 -7.94 20.26
N GLY A 55 -5.49 -6.78 20.91
CA GLY A 55 -5.04 -6.59 22.29
C GLY A 55 -3.65 -5.95 22.41
N ALA A 56 -3.14 -5.92 23.64
CA ALA A 56 -1.79 -5.46 23.93
C ALA A 56 -0.79 -6.63 23.77
N SER A 57 0.34 -6.39 23.08
CA SER A 57 1.44 -7.35 23.01
C SER A 57 1.91 -7.71 24.43
N SER A 58 2.17 -8.99 24.66
CA SER A 58 2.60 -9.52 25.96
C SER A 58 3.97 -8.99 26.42
N VAL A 59 4.75 -8.36 25.52
CA VAL A 59 6.13 -7.95 25.80
C VAL A 59 6.25 -6.47 26.18
N VAL A 60 5.37 -5.59 25.73
CA VAL A 60 5.42 -4.15 26.03
C VAL A 60 4.02 -3.60 25.79
N GLY A 61 3.56 -2.59 26.55
CA GLY A 61 2.25 -1.93 26.41
C GLY A 61 2.01 -1.25 25.06
N VAL A 62 1.97 -2.06 24.01
CA VAL A 62 1.86 -1.75 22.60
C VAL A 62 0.63 -2.48 22.10
N TYR A 63 -0.26 -1.75 21.45
CA TYR A 63 -1.54 -2.19 20.93
C TYR A 63 -1.35 -2.72 19.50
N LYS A 64 -1.82 -3.94 19.23
CA LYS A 64 -1.69 -4.63 17.93
C LYS A 64 -3.01 -4.54 17.15
N TYR A 65 -2.91 -4.21 15.86
CA TYR A 65 -4.04 -4.12 14.94
C TYR A 65 -3.78 -4.93 13.68
N TYR A 66 -4.76 -5.71 13.24
CA TYR A 66 -4.79 -6.27 11.90
C TYR A 66 -5.67 -5.39 11.02
N VAL A 67 -5.07 -4.80 10.00
CA VAL A 67 -5.75 -3.98 9.00
C VAL A 67 -5.78 -4.78 7.70
N THR A 68 -6.99 -5.13 7.28
CA THR A 68 -7.23 -5.95 6.08
C THR A 68 -7.94 -5.11 5.04
N ILE A 69 -7.29 -4.88 3.90
CA ILE A 69 -7.86 -4.16 2.76
C ILE A 69 -8.12 -5.17 1.65
N THR A 70 -9.37 -5.30 1.20
CA THR A 70 -9.78 -6.35 0.25
C THR A 70 -10.50 -5.78 -0.96
N SER A 71 -10.46 -6.57 -2.04
CA SER A 71 -11.27 -6.37 -3.24
C SER A 71 -12.76 -6.65 -2.97
N ALA A 72 -13.65 -6.10 -3.81
CA ALA A 72 -15.11 -6.17 -3.57
C ALA A 72 -15.62 -7.61 -3.49
N ASN A 73 -15.05 -8.47 -4.34
CA ASN A 73 -15.49 -9.85 -4.52
C ASN A 73 -14.88 -10.84 -3.51
N LEU A 74 -13.99 -10.38 -2.62
CA LEU A 74 -13.30 -11.24 -1.65
C LEU A 74 -13.78 -10.93 -0.23
N ASP A 75 -14.39 -11.88 0.46
CA ASP A 75 -14.80 -11.76 1.87
C ASP A 75 -13.98 -12.73 2.72
N VAL A 76 -12.96 -12.18 3.40
CA VAL A 76 -12.03 -12.95 4.23
C VAL A 76 -12.72 -13.49 5.48
N GLY A 77 -13.62 -12.72 6.10
CA GLY A 77 -14.31 -13.13 7.33
C GLY A 77 -15.37 -14.19 7.09
N ALA A 78 -16.08 -14.11 5.96
CA ALA A 78 -16.98 -15.17 5.54
C ALA A 78 -16.24 -16.36 4.91
N GLY A 79 -14.96 -16.21 4.55
CA GLY A 79 -14.17 -17.22 3.85
C GLY A 79 -14.70 -17.53 2.46
N THR A 80 -15.15 -16.51 1.71
CA THR A 80 -15.78 -16.67 0.39
C THR A 80 -15.24 -15.71 -0.65
N GLY A 81 -15.37 -16.09 -1.92
CA GLY A 81 -15.06 -15.24 -3.06
C GLY A 81 -13.63 -15.33 -3.56
N SER A 82 -13.26 -14.37 -4.40
CA SER A 82 -11.94 -14.30 -5.03
C SER A 82 -11.51 -12.86 -5.28
N GLY A 83 -10.21 -12.58 -5.20
CA GLY A 83 -9.62 -11.28 -5.52
C GLY A 83 -8.33 -11.04 -4.73
N GLU A 84 -8.04 -9.78 -4.46
CA GLU A 84 -6.81 -9.37 -3.81
C GLU A 84 -7.08 -8.89 -2.38
N TYR A 85 -6.09 -9.11 -1.49
CA TYR A 85 -6.07 -8.43 -0.20
C TYR A 85 -4.68 -8.07 0.27
N ILE A 86 -4.64 -7.02 1.09
CA ILE A 86 -3.46 -6.56 1.82
C ILE A 86 -3.77 -6.79 3.29
N LEU A 87 -2.92 -7.53 3.99
CA LEU A 87 -2.94 -7.68 5.43
C LEU A 87 -1.77 -6.90 6.01
N LEU A 88 -2.08 -5.94 6.88
CA LEU A 88 -1.10 -5.15 7.59
C LEU A 88 -1.27 -5.40 9.08
N THR A 89 -0.17 -5.67 9.74
CA THR A 89 -0.17 -5.81 11.19
C THR A 89 0.49 -4.58 11.77
N LEU A 90 -0.28 -3.64 12.33
CA LEU A 90 0.17 -2.34 12.80
C LEU A 90 0.27 -2.30 14.34
N PHE A 91 1.27 -1.58 14.86
CA PHE A 91 1.49 -1.42 16.29
C PHE A 91 1.41 0.05 16.73
N SER A 92 0.78 0.31 17.88
CA SER A 92 0.73 1.62 18.53
C SER A 92 1.22 1.53 19.97
N SER A 93 2.15 2.39 20.38
CA SER A 93 2.64 2.43 21.76
C SER A 93 1.89 3.42 22.67
N SER A 94 0.84 4.07 22.17
CA SER A 94 0.25 5.26 22.81
C SER A 94 -1.21 5.11 23.23
N THR A 95 -2.03 4.36 22.49
CA THR A 95 -3.49 4.36 22.64
C THR A 95 -4.11 3.02 22.23
N PRO A 96 -5.23 2.62 22.87
CA PRO A 96 -6.00 1.43 22.49
C PRO A 96 -6.75 1.57 21.16
N ASP A 97 -6.70 2.74 20.52
CA ASP A 97 -7.19 2.98 19.16
C ASP A 97 -6.03 3.10 18.16
N LEU A 98 -6.27 2.69 16.90
CA LEU A 98 -5.31 2.85 15.80
C LEU A 98 -5.05 4.34 15.56
N PRO A 99 -3.81 4.85 15.74
CA PRO A 99 -3.55 6.27 15.52
C PRO A 99 -3.24 6.58 14.06
N SER A 100 -3.60 7.79 13.63
CA SER A 100 -3.01 8.40 12.45
C SER A 100 -1.50 8.52 12.62
N GLY A 101 -0.75 8.26 11.57
CA GLY A 101 0.70 8.31 11.60
C GLY A 101 1.36 7.65 10.40
N VAL A 102 2.69 7.70 10.40
CA VAL A 102 3.52 6.97 9.44
C VAL A 102 4.16 5.80 10.19
N TYR A 103 3.93 4.60 9.68
CA TYR A 103 4.42 3.32 10.16
C TYR A 103 5.58 2.89 9.27
N GLU A 104 6.74 2.66 9.88
CA GLU A 104 7.92 2.21 9.14
C GLU A 104 8.05 0.69 9.24
N PHE A 105 8.20 0.04 8.09
CA PHE A 105 8.63 -1.34 8.00
C PHE A 105 10.16 -1.40 7.99
N SER A 106 10.71 -2.15 8.94
CA SER A 106 12.03 -2.73 8.78
C SER A 106 12.02 -4.17 9.29
N ALA A 107 12.44 -5.09 8.42
CA ALA A 107 12.61 -6.49 8.77
C ALA A 107 13.53 -6.64 10.00
N GLY A 108 13.10 -7.43 10.99
CA GLY A 108 13.87 -7.70 12.22
C GLY A 108 13.95 -6.56 13.23
N ALA A 109 13.20 -5.46 13.07
CA ALA A 109 13.13 -4.44 14.12
C ALA A 109 12.39 -4.97 15.37
N PRO A 110 12.84 -4.66 16.59
CA PRO A 110 12.10 -5.01 17.80
C PRO A 110 10.73 -4.31 17.85
N GLU A 111 9.75 -4.91 18.52
CA GLU A 111 8.35 -4.41 18.71
C GLU A 111 8.23 -3.03 19.40
N SER A 112 9.34 -2.33 19.66
CA SER A 112 9.41 -1.14 20.51
C SER A 112 9.25 0.20 19.77
N GLY A 113 8.83 0.20 18.50
CA GLY A 113 8.61 1.42 17.71
C GLY A 113 7.25 2.07 18.00
N LYS A 114 7.15 3.41 17.86
CA LYS A 114 5.88 4.14 18.03
C LYS A 114 4.80 3.71 17.02
N PHE A 115 5.24 3.32 15.82
CA PHE A 115 4.45 2.86 14.69
C PHE A 115 5.28 1.85 13.89
N LYS A 116 5.04 0.56 14.09
CA LYS A 116 5.77 -0.53 13.41
C LYS A 116 4.75 -1.45 12.72
N CYS A 117 5.21 -2.18 11.72
CA CYS A 117 4.48 -3.31 11.19
C CYS A 117 5.18 -4.67 11.45
N ASP A 118 4.39 -5.74 11.66
CA ASP A 118 4.90 -7.10 11.98
C ASP A 118 5.48 -7.84 10.77
N GLU A 119 6.14 -8.97 11.01
CA GLU A 119 6.65 -9.90 9.96
C GLU A 119 5.51 -10.53 9.13
N ASP A 120 4.28 -10.51 9.64
CA ASP A 120 3.07 -11.08 9.00
C ASP A 120 2.33 -10.05 8.11
N ALA A 121 2.98 -8.97 7.68
CA ALA A 121 2.36 -8.06 6.71
C ALA A 121 2.57 -8.57 5.29
N GLU A 122 1.47 -8.80 4.60
CA GLU A 122 1.41 -9.67 3.44
C GLU A 122 0.47 -9.08 2.39
N ILE A 123 0.82 -9.27 1.12
CA ILE A 123 -0.05 -8.98 -0.01
C ILE A 123 -0.37 -10.28 -0.72
N TYR A 124 -1.67 -10.53 -0.90
CA TYR A 124 -2.17 -11.70 -1.62
C TYR A 124 -2.87 -11.24 -2.89
N THR A 125 -2.45 -11.81 -4.02
CA THR A 125 -3.12 -11.60 -5.31
C THR A 125 -3.67 -12.90 -5.86
N ASP A 126 -4.68 -12.78 -6.73
CA ASP A 126 -5.39 -13.92 -7.32
C ASP A 126 -5.89 -14.92 -6.27
N PHE A 127 -6.25 -14.42 -5.08
CA PHE A 127 -6.66 -15.26 -3.97
C PHE A 127 -8.03 -15.86 -4.24
N ILE A 128 -8.17 -17.17 -4.06
CA ILE A 128 -9.43 -17.89 -4.26
C ILE A 128 -9.81 -18.67 -2.99
N PHE A 129 -10.96 -18.36 -2.40
CA PHE A 129 -11.59 -19.21 -1.39
C PHE A 129 -12.53 -20.26 -2.02
N PRO A 130 -12.71 -21.43 -1.38
CA PRO A 130 -11.99 -22.01 -0.25
C PRO A 130 -10.80 -22.88 -0.69
N THR A 131 -10.41 -22.81 -1.96
CA THR A 131 -9.28 -23.54 -2.53
C THR A 131 -8.09 -22.58 -2.56
N PRO A 132 -7.35 -22.38 -1.45
CA PRO A 132 -6.45 -21.26 -1.22
C PRO A 132 -5.30 -21.29 -2.23
N THR A 133 -5.59 -20.78 -3.40
CA THR A 133 -4.72 -20.62 -4.54
C THR A 133 -4.50 -19.14 -4.61
N TYR A 134 -3.25 -18.72 -4.46
CA TYR A 134 -2.88 -17.32 -4.34
C TYR A 134 -1.41 -17.15 -4.71
N ILE A 135 -1.04 -15.91 -4.99
CA ILE A 135 0.35 -15.46 -4.99
C ILE A 135 0.54 -14.61 -3.73
N LEU A 136 1.56 -14.92 -2.94
CA LEU A 136 1.90 -14.23 -1.70
C LEU A 136 3.17 -13.40 -1.90
N TYR A 137 3.11 -12.16 -1.42
CA TYR A 137 4.24 -11.24 -1.35
C TYR A 137 4.41 -10.70 0.08
N ASP A 138 5.47 -11.12 0.76
CA ASP A 138 5.80 -10.61 2.09
C ASP A 138 6.33 -9.18 1.99
N ILE A 139 5.85 -8.28 2.83
CA ILE A 139 6.37 -6.91 2.93
C ILE A 139 7.67 -6.93 3.74
N THR A 140 8.76 -6.47 3.12
CA THR A 140 10.11 -6.53 3.70
C THR A 140 10.64 -5.17 4.15
N GLY A 141 9.98 -4.07 3.75
CA GLY A 141 10.41 -2.71 4.07
C GLY A 141 9.48 -1.64 3.48
N GLY A 142 9.69 -0.39 3.89
CA GLY A 142 8.96 0.78 3.37
C GLY A 142 8.13 1.51 4.41
N THR A 143 7.15 2.28 3.95
CA THR A 143 6.33 3.13 4.82
C THR A 143 4.84 2.96 4.53
N ILE A 144 4.04 2.94 5.58
CA ILE A 144 2.59 3.01 5.52
C ILE A 144 2.11 4.29 6.20
N SER A 145 1.25 5.04 5.54
CA SER A 145 0.59 6.20 6.11
C SER A 145 -0.85 5.84 6.44
N VAL A 146 -1.26 6.11 7.67
CA VAL A 146 -2.66 6.01 8.12
C VAL A 146 -3.11 7.43 8.48
N ASN A 147 -4.21 7.86 7.88
CA ASN A 147 -4.91 9.08 8.25
C ASN A 147 -6.38 8.75 8.55
N ILE A 148 -6.88 9.28 9.66
CA ILE A 148 -8.23 9.06 10.16
C ILE A 148 -8.90 10.42 10.32
N ASP A 149 -9.99 10.64 9.59
CA ASP A 149 -10.85 11.83 9.68
C ASP A 149 -12.28 11.40 10.02
N GLY A 150 -12.62 11.45 11.30
CA GLY A 150 -13.87 10.89 11.81
C GLY A 150 -13.93 9.38 11.58
N THR A 151 -14.84 8.94 10.71
CA THR A 151 -15.00 7.53 10.32
C THR A 151 -14.31 7.18 9.00
N MET A 152 -13.71 8.17 8.34
CA MET A 152 -13.03 7.99 7.07
C MET A 152 -11.56 7.65 7.31
N TYR A 153 -11.12 6.55 6.71
CA TYR A 153 -9.74 6.09 6.73
C TYR A 153 -9.11 6.35 5.36
N SER A 154 -7.91 6.88 5.37
CA SER A 154 -7.01 6.93 4.22
C SER A 154 -5.73 6.20 4.57
N ILE A 155 -5.49 5.05 3.93
CA ILE A 155 -4.35 4.18 4.19
C ILE A 155 -3.59 4.00 2.89
N SER A 156 -2.32 4.37 2.87
CA SER A 156 -1.45 4.22 1.71
C SER A 156 -0.11 3.65 2.09
N GLY A 157 0.57 3.03 1.14
CA GLY A 157 1.91 2.49 1.37
C GLY A 157 2.79 2.56 0.13
N ASP A 158 4.06 2.86 0.39
CA ASP A 158 5.17 2.69 -0.54
C ASP A 158 6.11 1.65 0.09
N VAL A 159 5.99 0.40 -0.37
CA VAL A 159 6.61 -0.76 0.28
C VAL A 159 7.46 -1.58 -0.68
N THR A 160 8.40 -2.34 -0.11
CA THR A 160 9.18 -3.34 -0.83
C THR A 160 8.70 -4.71 -0.40
N THR A 161 8.44 -5.60 -1.35
CA THR A 161 8.00 -6.97 -1.11
C THR A 161 8.99 -7.98 -1.68
N THR A 162 8.78 -9.26 -1.40
CA THR A 162 9.52 -10.36 -2.05
C THR A 162 9.33 -10.41 -3.58
N GLY A 163 8.28 -9.78 -4.11
CA GLY A 163 8.01 -9.64 -5.55
C GLY A 163 8.51 -8.34 -6.19
N GLY A 164 9.07 -7.41 -5.40
CA GLY A 164 9.55 -6.11 -5.88
C GLY A 164 8.87 -4.93 -5.17
N ALA A 165 8.93 -3.74 -5.79
CA ALA A 165 8.24 -2.59 -5.25
C ALA A 165 6.71 -2.75 -5.38
N ALA A 166 5.99 -2.37 -4.33
CA ALA A 166 4.54 -2.30 -4.34
C ALA A 166 4.07 -0.96 -3.75
N THR A 167 3.01 -0.42 -4.33
CA THR A 167 2.37 0.79 -3.82
C THR A 167 0.88 0.58 -3.74
N PHE A 168 0.22 1.17 -2.75
CA PHE A 168 -1.23 1.06 -2.61
C PHE A 168 -1.81 2.32 -1.98
N SER A 169 -3.09 2.53 -2.22
CA SER A 169 -3.90 3.59 -1.63
C SER A 169 -5.28 3.04 -1.36
N TYR A 170 -5.87 3.37 -0.22
CA TYR A 170 -7.25 3.10 0.11
C TYR A 170 -7.84 4.33 0.77
N THR A 171 -9.02 4.73 0.32
CA THR A 171 -9.86 5.71 1.02
C THR A 171 -11.26 5.14 1.15
N GLY A 172 -11.77 5.11 2.38
CA GLY A 172 -13.10 4.58 2.65
C GLY A 172 -13.44 4.54 4.13
N ILE A 173 -14.59 3.97 4.44
CA ILE A 173 -14.98 3.67 5.83
C ILE A 173 -14.59 2.23 6.16
N GLU A 174 -14.41 1.96 7.44
CA GLU A 174 -14.35 0.58 7.94
C GLU A 174 -15.70 -0.10 7.68
N THR A 175 -15.67 -1.29 7.09
CA THR A 175 -16.88 -2.04 6.74
C THR A 175 -17.31 -3.01 7.83
N GLY A 176 -16.39 -3.41 8.72
CA GLY A 176 -16.60 -4.46 9.71
C GLY A 176 -16.91 -5.83 9.08
N TYR A 177 -16.99 -6.86 9.92
CA TYR A 177 -17.59 -8.16 9.60
C TYR A 177 -19.05 -8.23 10.05
#